data_AF-F8QCG2-F1
#
_entry.id   AF-F8QCG2-F1
#
_cell.length_a   1.000
_cell.length_b   1.000
_cell.length_c   1.000
_cell.angle_alpha   90.00
_cell.angle_beta   90.00
_cell.angle_gamma   90.00
#
_symmetry.space_group_name_H-M   'P 1'
#
loop_
_entity.id
_entity.type
_entity.pdbx_description
1 polymer ?
#
loop_
_entity_poly.entity_id
_entity_poly.type
_entity_poly.pdbx_seq_one_letter_code
_entity_poly.pdbx_strand_id
1 'polypeptide(L)'
;MAVKEALYDHAALVHAGPSSLYGGCTGGVPNWFFIFWTPFMVFDTVLVLLVACKSFQHYHQVPNKQWFGARLVAVLARDSFVFFLVNLMIYLFNTMTWKLAPAGLSEMASFWWLAIPPISATRLLLNLRQVYTQDREIEIELLRSRNSRIRYLR
;
A
#
# COMPACT_ATOMS: atom_id res chain seq x y z
N MET A 1 7.34 47.82 -27.54
CA MET A 1 6.06 47.17 -27.18
C MET A 1 5.84 45.87 -27.96
N ALA A 2 6.13 45.80 -29.27
CA ALA A 2 5.98 44.58 -30.08
C ALA A 2 6.80 43.33 -29.62
N VAL A 3 7.95 43.52 -28.97
CA VAL A 3 8.82 42.41 -28.54
C VAL A 3 8.24 41.62 -27.36
N LYS A 4 7.38 42.24 -26.52
CA LYS A 4 6.72 41.54 -25.40
C LYS A 4 5.59 40.63 -25.87
N GLU A 5 4.92 40.96 -26.97
CA GLU A 5 3.86 40.12 -27.53
C GLU A 5 4.43 38.89 -28.22
N ALA A 6 5.55 39.04 -28.95
CA ALA A 6 6.26 37.89 -29.54
C ALA A 6 6.81 36.90 -28.48
N LEU A 7 7.25 37.40 -27.32
CA LEU A 7 7.66 36.55 -26.19
C LEU A 7 6.48 35.81 -25.53
N TYR A 8 5.27 36.39 -25.55
CA TYR A 8 4.06 35.75 -25.06
C TYR A 8 3.63 34.59 -25.99
N ASP A 9 3.73 34.79 -27.30
CA ASP A 9 3.41 33.76 -28.30
C ASP A 9 4.41 32.59 -28.29
N HIS A 10 5.70 32.84 -28.05
CA HIS A 10 6.68 31.75 -27.91
C HIS A 10 6.52 30.94 -26.62
N ALA A 11 6.05 31.57 -25.53
CA ALA A 11 5.72 30.86 -24.29
C ALA A 11 4.45 30.00 -24.43
N ALA A 12 3.49 30.42 -25.25
CA ALA A 12 2.30 29.63 -25.57
C ALA A 12 2.62 28.37 -26.40
N LEU A 13 3.65 28.42 -27.26
CA LEU A 13 4.05 27.28 -28.09
C LEU A 13 4.87 26.22 -27.33
N VAL A 14 5.59 26.58 -26.28
CA VAL A 14 6.33 25.60 -25.44
C VAL A 14 5.39 24.82 -24.50
N HIS A 15 4.21 25.36 -24.20
CA HIS A 15 3.15 24.62 -23.50
C HIS A 15 2.37 23.64 -24.39
N ALA A 16 2.56 23.69 -25.71
CA ALA A 16 2.13 22.64 -26.63
C ALA A 16 3.14 21.46 -26.61
N GLY A 17 3.39 20.93 -25.41
CA GLY A 17 4.01 19.62 -25.26
C GLY A 17 3.11 18.55 -25.91
N PRO A 18 3.64 17.33 -26.13
CA PRO A 18 3.02 16.24 -26.92
C PRO A 18 1.71 15.66 -26.36
N SER A 19 1.01 16.41 -25.50
CA SER A 19 -0.35 16.18 -25.04
C SER A 19 -1.42 16.24 -26.14
N SER A 20 -1.12 16.82 -27.31
CA SER A 20 -2.04 16.83 -28.47
C SER A 20 -2.06 15.53 -29.28
N LEU A 21 -1.25 14.52 -28.93
CA LEU A 21 -1.28 13.20 -29.56
C LEU A 21 -2.32 12.25 -28.92
N TYR A 22 -2.76 12.53 -27.70
CA TYR A 22 -3.92 11.89 -27.08
C TYR A 22 -5.12 12.81 -27.29
N GLY A 23 -6.04 12.41 -28.18
CA GLY A 23 -7.23 13.17 -28.57
C GLY A 23 -8.25 13.38 -27.45
N GLY A 24 -7.86 14.04 -26.36
CA GLY A 24 -8.74 14.56 -25.33
C GLY A 24 -9.07 16.02 -25.65
N CYS A 25 -10.37 16.34 -25.68
CA CYS A 25 -10.82 17.73 -25.77
C CYS A 25 -10.15 18.58 -24.69
N THR A 26 -9.83 19.82 -25.02
CA THR A 26 -9.16 20.87 -24.22
C THR A 26 -9.89 21.30 -22.94
N GLY A 27 -10.78 20.46 -22.40
CA GLY A 27 -11.36 20.62 -21.08
C GLY A 27 -10.39 20.08 -20.04
N GLY A 28 -9.67 20.98 -19.36
CA GLY A 28 -8.83 20.62 -18.22
C GLY A 28 -9.58 19.75 -17.20
N VAL A 29 -8.84 18.92 -16.48
CA VAL A 29 -9.42 17.97 -15.52
C VAL A 29 -10.34 18.69 -14.54
N PRO A 30 -11.62 18.30 -14.42
CA PRO A 30 -12.56 18.98 -13.53
C PRO A 30 -12.07 18.96 -12.08
N ASN A 31 -12.17 20.11 -11.40
CA ASN A 31 -11.78 20.26 -9.99
C ASN A 31 -12.49 19.30 -9.02
N TRP A 32 -13.48 18.51 -9.45
CA TRP A 32 -14.20 17.54 -8.62
C TRP A 32 -13.55 16.14 -8.62
N PHE A 33 -12.50 15.93 -9.42
CA PHE A 33 -11.86 14.62 -9.55
C PHE A 33 -11.26 14.11 -8.23
N PHE A 34 -10.86 15.00 -7.30
CA PHE A 34 -10.33 14.62 -5.99
C PHE A 34 -11.36 13.87 -5.10
N ILE A 35 -12.66 14.08 -5.32
CA ILE A 35 -13.73 13.47 -4.51
C ILE A 35 -13.79 11.96 -4.73
N PHE A 36 -13.45 11.50 -5.94
CA PHE A 36 -13.37 10.08 -6.25
C PHE A 36 -12.32 9.35 -5.40
N TRP A 37 -11.21 10.02 -5.06
CA TRP A 37 -10.10 9.44 -4.29
C TRP A 37 -10.28 9.55 -2.78
N THR A 38 -11.19 10.42 -2.34
CA THR A 38 -11.49 10.67 -0.92
C THR A 38 -11.95 9.42 -0.16
N PRO A 39 -12.88 8.56 -0.65
CA PRO A 39 -13.27 7.35 0.08
C PRO A 39 -12.12 6.36 0.25
N PHE A 40 -11.20 6.27 -0.72
CA PHE A 40 -10.01 5.42 -0.62
C PHE A 40 -9.05 5.90 0.48
N MET A 41 -8.78 7.20 0.53
CA MET A 41 -8.02 7.83 1.62
C MET A 41 -8.64 7.58 3.00
N VAL A 42 -9.96 7.78 3.12
CA VAL A 42 -10.67 7.57 4.39
C VAL A 42 -10.57 6.10 4.81
N PHE A 43 -10.75 5.17 3.88
CA PHE A 43 -10.61 3.74 4.17
C PHE A 43 -9.20 3.38 4.66
N ASP A 44 -8.15 3.84 3.99
CA ASP A 44 -6.77 3.61 4.43
C ASP A 44 -6.47 4.21 5.81
N THR A 45 -6.98 5.41 6.11
CA THR A 45 -6.82 6.00 7.46
C THR A 45 -7.51 5.19 8.56
N VAL A 46 -8.71 4.68 8.29
CA VAL A 46 -9.45 3.81 9.23
C VAL A 46 -8.70 2.51 9.45
N LEU A 47 -8.13 1.92 8.40
CA LEU A 47 -7.32 0.70 8.51
C LEU A 47 -6.04 0.93 9.31
N VAL A 48 -5.32 2.02 9.05
CA VAL A 48 -4.12 2.40 9.83
C VAL A 48 -4.49 2.58 11.30
N LEU A 49 -5.60 3.26 11.60
CA LEU A 49 -6.07 3.47 12.96
C LEU A 49 -6.44 2.15 13.66
N LEU A 50 -7.21 1.28 13.00
CA LEU A 50 -7.61 -0.01 13.54
C LEU A 50 -6.40 -0.90 13.83
N VAL A 51 -5.41 -0.91 12.93
CA VAL A 51 -4.18 -1.69 13.11
C VAL A 51 -3.30 -1.10 14.21
N ALA A 52 -3.19 0.22 14.32
CA ALA A 52 -2.49 0.88 15.42
C ALA A 52 -3.15 0.55 16.77
N CYS A 53 -4.48 0.66 16.87
CA CYS A 53 -5.23 0.29 18.07
C CYS A 53 -5.06 -1.19 18.43
N LYS A 54 -5.14 -2.09 17.44
CA LYS A 54 -4.97 -3.54 17.66
C LYS A 54 -3.54 -3.89 18.04
N SER A 55 -2.54 -3.23 17.44
CA SER A 55 -1.13 -3.40 17.77
C SER A 55 -0.84 -2.94 19.19
N PHE A 56 -1.41 -1.79 19.59
CA PHE A 56 -1.28 -1.26 20.95
C PHE A 56 -2.00 -2.14 21.99
N GLN A 57 -3.21 -2.63 21.68
CA GLN A 57 -3.90 -3.60 22.52
C GLN A 57 -3.13 -4.92 22.64
N HIS A 58 -2.56 -5.43 21.56
CA HIS A 58 -1.74 -6.64 21.58
C HIS A 58 -0.41 -6.43 22.33
N TYR A 59 0.16 -5.22 22.29
CA TYR A 59 1.33 -4.88 23.10
C TYR A 59 0.99 -4.84 24.61
N HIS A 60 -0.21 -4.38 24.96
CA HIS A 60 -0.63 -4.19 26.35
C HIS A 60 -1.32 -5.41 27.01
N GLN A 61 -1.94 -6.30 26.23
CA GLN A 61 -2.80 -7.39 26.74
C GLN A 61 -2.21 -8.81 26.66
N VAL A 62 -0.92 -8.99 26.37
CA VAL A 62 -0.35 -10.35 26.22
C VAL A 62 0.60 -10.74 27.37
N PRO A 63 0.08 -11.32 28.47
CA PRO A 63 0.86 -12.10 29.42
C PRO A 63 1.20 -13.51 28.90
N ASN A 64 0.45 -14.07 27.94
CA ASN A 64 0.63 -15.45 27.46
C ASN A 64 0.95 -15.51 25.96
N LYS A 65 2.25 -15.49 25.64
CA LYS A 65 2.85 -15.46 24.28
C LYS A 65 2.77 -16.77 23.49
N GLN A 66 2.06 -17.80 23.97
CA GLN A 66 2.23 -19.17 23.47
C GLN A 66 1.24 -19.63 22.41
N TRP A 67 0.23 -18.83 22.04
CA TRP A 67 -0.75 -19.26 21.04
C TRP A 67 -0.31 -18.90 19.61
N PHE A 68 -0.10 -19.94 18.79
CA PHE A 68 0.35 -19.85 17.39
C PHE A 68 -0.44 -18.82 16.56
N GLY A 69 -1.77 -18.85 16.66
CA GLY A 69 -2.65 -17.93 15.94
C GLY A 69 -2.45 -16.46 16.32
N ALA A 70 -2.13 -16.16 17.58
CA ALA A 70 -1.88 -14.79 18.02
C ALA A 70 -0.55 -14.26 17.49
N ARG A 71 0.50 -15.09 17.45
CA ARG A 71 1.81 -14.71 16.88
C ARG A 71 1.72 -14.51 15.37
N LEU A 72 0.98 -15.39 14.68
CA LEU A 72 0.72 -15.29 13.24
C LEU A 72 0.00 -13.98 12.91
N VAL A 73 -1.13 -13.71 13.58
CA VAL A 73 -1.93 -12.50 13.37
C VAL A 73 -1.13 -11.24 13.72
N ALA A 74 -0.28 -11.26 14.75
CA ALA A 74 0.54 -10.12 15.13
C ALA A 74 1.63 -9.79 14.09
N VAL A 75 2.32 -10.80 13.57
CA VAL A 75 3.33 -10.61 12.50
C VAL A 75 2.65 -10.14 11.22
N LEU A 76 1.52 -10.76 10.86
CA LEU A 76 0.76 -10.38 9.68
C LEU A 76 0.23 -8.95 9.77
N ALA A 77 -0.35 -8.58 10.91
CA ALA A 77 -0.88 -7.24 11.15
C ALA A 77 0.22 -6.18 11.12
N ARG A 78 1.41 -6.47 11.66
CA ARG A 78 2.55 -5.56 11.61
C ARG A 78 3.04 -5.32 10.19
N ASP A 79 3.08 -6.37 9.38
CA ASP A 79 3.56 -6.27 7.99
C ASP A 79 2.52 -5.55 7.11
N SER A 80 1.23 -5.88 7.26
CA SER A 80 0.13 -5.14 6.63
C SER A 80 0.09 -3.67 7.03
N PHE A 81 0.39 -3.34 8.29
CA PHE A 81 0.44 -1.95 8.76
C PHE A 81 1.40 -1.09 7.95
N VAL A 82 2.61 -1.61 7.71
CA VAL A 82 3.65 -0.90 6.94
C VAL A 82 3.15 -0.66 5.51
N PHE A 83 2.48 -1.63 4.91
CA PHE A 83 1.89 -1.46 3.57
C PHE A 83 0.76 -0.42 3.54
N PHE A 84 -0.15 -0.40 4.52
CA PHE A 84 -1.19 0.62 4.61
C PHE A 84 -0.60 2.02 4.81
N LEU A 85 0.47 2.13 5.61
CA LEU A 85 1.16 3.40 5.83
C LEU A 85 1.86 3.90 4.56
N VAL A 86 2.50 3.00 3.81
CA VAL A 86 3.09 3.32 2.50
C VAL A 86 2.01 3.78 1.51
N ASN A 87 0.88 3.09 1.44
CA ASN A 87 -0.26 3.50 0.59
C ASN A 87 -0.79 4.88 0.96
N LEU A 88 -0.95 5.17 2.25
CA LEU A 88 -1.35 6.50 2.74
C LEU A 88 -0.37 7.58 2.26
N MET A 89 0.93 7.34 2.36
CA MET A 89 1.97 8.28 1.89
C MET A 89 1.90 8.51 0.38
N ILE A 90 1.64 7.45 -0.40
CA ILE A 90 1.48 7.55 -1.85
C ILE A 90 0.23 8.35 -2.21
N TYR A 91 -0.90 8.13 -1.51
CA TYR A 91 -2.11 8.91 -1.74
C TYR A 91 -1.93 10.37 -1.34
N LEU A 92 -1.22 10.66 -0.24
CA LEU A 92 -0.86 12.03 0.16
C LEU A 92 0.00 12.69 -0.91
N PHE A 93 1.02 11.98 -1.40
CA PHE A 93 1.88 12.47 -2.48
C PHE A 93 1.09 12.70 -3.78
N ASN A 94 0.20 11.79 -4.15
CA ASN A 94 -0.66 11.93 -5.32
C ASN A 94 -1.56 13.17 -5.19
N THR A 95 -2.22 13.34 -4.04
CA THR A 95 -3.08 14.50 -3.76
C THR A 95 -2.29 15.82 -3.78
N MET A 96 -1.07 15.81 -3.26
CA MET A 96 -0.16 16.96 -3.30
C MET A 96 0.31 17.26 -4.73
N THR A 97 0.53 16.23 -5.54
CA THR A 97 0.89 16.35 -6.97
C THR A 97 -0.26 16.95 -7.76
N TRP A 98 -1.51 16.53 -7.52
CA TRP A 98 -2.71 17.14 -8.13
C TRP A 98 -2.90 18.62 -7.76
N LYS A 99 -2.34 19.09 -6.64
CA LYS A 99 -2.40 20.49 -6.22
C LYS A 99 -1.25 21.36 -6.75
N LEU A 100 -0.06 20.79 -6.95
CA LEU A 100 1.16 21.55 -7.27
C LEU A 100 1.69 21.33 -8.70
N ALA A 101 1.35 20.23 -9.37
CA ALA A 101 2.02 19.80 -10.61
C ALA A 101 1.13 19.94 -11.86
N PRO A 102 1.74 20.17 -13.05
CA PRO A 102 1.03 20.17 -14.33
C PRO A 102 0.47 18.79 -14.69
N ALA A 103 -0.64 18.77 -15.44
CA ALA A 103 -1.53 17.61 -15.65
C ALA A 103 -0.83 16.30 -16.08
N GLY A 104 0.27 16.37 -16.83
CA GLY A 104 1.02 15.19 -17.26
C GLY A 104 1.71 14.43 -16.11
N LEU A 105 2.13 15.11 -15.04
CA LEU A 105 2.79 14.47 -13.90
C LEU A 105 1.78 13.83 -12.93
N SER A 106 0.56 14.39 -12.81
CA SER A 106 -0.50 13.84 -11.95
C SER A 106 -1.08 12.53 -12.48
N GLU A 107 -1.13 12.36 -13.80
CA GLU A 107 -1.57 11.10 -14.41
C GLU A 107 -0.55 9.98 -14.15
N MET A 108 0.75 10.29 -14.22
CA MET A 108 1.80 9.32 -13.91
C MET A 108 1.77 8.84 -12.45
N ALA A 109 1.51 9.77 -11.51
CA ALA A 109 1.33 9.45 -10.09
C ALA A 109 0.18 8.46 -9.86
N SER A 110 -0.82 8.48 -10.75
CA SER A 110 -2.01 7.63 -10.69
C SER A 110 -1.78 6.20 -11.22
N PHE A 111 -0.60 5.79 -11.65
CA PHE A 111 -0.34 4.37 -11.95
C PHE A 111 0.18 3.59 -10.74
N TRP A 112 0.79 4.28 -9.78
CA TRP A 112 1.37 3.63 -8.59
C TRP A 112 0.32 3.01 -7.68
N TRP A 113 -0.87 3.61 -7.56
CA TRP A 113 -1.96 3.05 -6.75
C TRP A 113 -2.50 1.72 -7.32
N LEU A 114 -2.34 1.47 -8.62
CA LEU A 114 -2.79 0.23 -9.25
C LEU A 114 -1.77 -0.91 -9.05
N ALA A 115 -0.49 -0.59 -9.07
CA ALA A 115 0.59 -1.57 -8.99
C ALA A 115 0.88 -2.04 -7.55
N ILE A 116 0.73 -1.16 -6.56
CA ILE A 116 1.18 -1.43 -5.19
C ILE A 116 0.26 -2.38 -4.40
N PRO A 117 -1.08 -2.32 -4.50
CA PRO A 117 -1.97 -3.26 -3.84
C PRO A 117 -1.71 -4.73 -4.21
N PRO A 118 -1.60 -5.14 -5.50
CA PRO A 118 -1.35 -6.54 -5.83
C PRO A 118 0.04 -7.03 -5.37
N ILE A 119 1.07 -6.16 -5.39
CA ILE A 119 2.41 -6.49 -4.89
C ILE A 119 2.36 -6.73 -3.37
N SER A 120 1.70 -5.82 -2.63
CA SER A 120 1.55 -5.94 -1.18
C SER A 120 0.73 -7.18 -0.78
N ALA A 121 -0.37 -7.47 -1.49
CA ALA A 121 -1.19 -8.66 -1.27
C ALA A 121 -0.39 -9.96 -1.50
N THR A 122 0.45 -9.98 -2.54
CA THR A 122 1.30 -11.14 -2.83
C THR A 122 2.35 -11.35 -1.74
N ARG A 123 3.01 -10.28 -1.28
CA ARG A 123 4.01 -10.35 -0.20
C ARG A 123 3.37 -10.81 1.12
N LEU A 124 2.19 -10.29 1.44
CA LEU A 124 1.42 -10.70 2.60
C LEU A 124 1.07 -12.19 2.57
N LEU A 125 0.59 -12.68 1.42
CA LEU A 125 0.23 -14.09 1.23
C LEU A 125 1.46 -15.01 1.35
N LEU A 126 2.60 -14.60 0.79
CA LEU A 126 3.86 -15.34 0.91
C LEU A 126 4.37 -15.39 2.35
N ASN A 127 4.31 -14.27 3.07
CA ASN A 127 4.70 -14.21 4.48
C ASN A 127 3.80 -15.10 5.35
N LEU A 128 2.48 -15.13 5.09
CA LEU A 128 1.56 -16.06 5.75
C LEU A 128 1.95 -17.53 5.49
N ARG A 129 2.26 -17.86 4.23
CA ARG A 129 2.64 -19.21 3.82
C ARG A 129 3.92 -19.67 4.49
N GLN A 130 4.91 -18.80 4.62
CA GLN A 130 6.18 -19.13 5.29
C GLN A 130 5.95 -19.50 6.76
N VAL A 131 5.16 -18.71 7.50
CA VAL A 131 4.88 -19.01 8.90
C VAL A 131 4.07 -20.30 9.04
N TYR A 132 3.10 -20.51 8.14
CA TYR A 132 2.31 -21.75 8.13
C TYR A 132 3.15 -23.01 7.86
N THR A 133 4.10 -22.93 6.93
CA THR A 133 5.01 -24.05 6.64
C THR A 133 5.94 -24.33 7.83
N GLN A 134 6.50 -23.29 8.45
CA GLN A 134 7.41 -23.41 9.60
C GLN A 134 6.74 -24.14 10.78
N ASP A 135 5.52 -23.78 11.14
CA ASP A 135 4.82 -24.42 12.25
C ASP A 135 4.41 -25.87 11.94
N ARG A 136 4.07 -26.17 10.68
CA ARG A 136 3.80 -27.54 10.24
C ARG A 136 5.04 -28.44 10.38
N GLU A 137 6.22 -27.92 10.05
CA GLU A 137 7.49 -28.67 10.20
C GLU A 137 7.79 -28.97 11.67
N ILE A 138 7.63 -27.99 12.56
CA ILE A 138 7.80 -28.17 14.01
C ILE A 138 6.84 -29.24 14.54
N GLU A 139 5.57 -29.24 14.13
CA GLU A 139 4.60 -30.25 14.55
C GLU A 139 5.03 -31.66 14.10
N ILE A 140 5.49 -31.81 12.86
CA ILE A 140 5.97 -33.10 12.33
C ILE A 140 7.19 -33.59 13.10
N GLU A 141 8.13 -32.72 13.46
CA GLU A 141 9.31 -33.08 14.26
C GLU A 141 8.92 -33.52 15.68
N LEU A 142 7.98 -32.82 16.32
CA LEU A 142 7.46 -33.19 17.62
C LEU A 142 6.77 -34.56 17.59
N LEU A 143 5.97 -34.82 16.55
CA LEU A 143 5.34 -36.13 16.34
C LEU A 143 6.38 -37.22 16.09
N ARG A 144 7.42 -36.94 15.30
CA ARG A 144 8.53 -37.88 15.04
C ARG A 144 9.32 -38.18 16.32
N SER A 145 9.62 -37.17 17.13
CA SER A 145 10.29 -37.30 18.44
C SER A 145 9.44 -38.07 19.45
N ARG A 146 8.12 -37.90 19.42
CA ARG A 146 7.20 -38.66 20.27
C ARG A 146 7.14 -40.12 19.85
N ASN A 147 7.07 -40.39 18.55
CA ASN A 147 7.02 -41.75 18.00
C ASN A 147 8.32 -42.53 18.26
N SER A 148 9.48 -41.88 18.16
CA SER A 148 10.75 -42.52 18.49
C SER A 148 10.82 -42.90 19.97
N ARG A 149 10.40 -42.03 20.89
CA ARG A 149 10.33 -42.34 22.33
C ARG A 149 9.44 -43.53 22.67
N ILE A 150 8.28 -43.65 22.03
CA ILE A 150 7.37 -44.79 22.24
C ILE A 150 8.02 -46.10 21.79
N ARG A 151 8.84 -46.07 20.72
CA ARG A 151 9.53 -47.24 20.20
C ARG A 151 10.62 -47.79 21.15
N TYR A 152 11.25 -46.95 21.97
CA TYR A 152 12.26 -47.39 22.96
C TYR A 152 11.65 -47.96 24.25
N LEU A 153 10.34 -47.81 24.46
CA LEU A 153 9.61 -48.28 25.65
C LEU A 153 8.90 -49.62 25.43
N ARG A 154 9.06 -50.25 24.26
CA ARG A 154 8.54 -51.58 23.91
C ARG A 154 9.71 -52.51 23.64
#